data_AF-A0A2S9FG00-F1
#
_entry.id   AF-A0A2S9FG00-F1
#
_cell.length_a   1.000
_cell.length_b   1.000
_cell.length_c   1.000
_cell.angle_alpha   90.00
_cell.angle_beta   90.00
_cell.angle_gamma   90.00
#
_symmetry.space_group_name_H-M   'P 1'
#
loop_
_entity.id
_entity.type
_entity.pdbx_description
1 polymer ?
#
loop_
_entity_poly.entity_id
_entity_poly.type
_entity_poly.pdbx_seq_one_letter_code
_entity_poly.pdbx_strand_id
1 'polypeptide(L)'
;MSTRPVGTRQARELLRVAFGPSLVALVIIAAVVLLQLVIANSDMTGALGAIASMWLGVHQVPVSIAGSALGVMPLLPVLLMVYGTARTTAAA
;
A
#
# COMPACT_ATOMS: atom_id res chain seq x y z
N MET A 1 -6.29 -36.35 3.64
CA MET A 1 -5.44 -35.26 3.14
C MET A 1 -4.10 -35.34 3.86
N SER A 2 -3.05 -35.87 3.21
CA SER A 2 -1.71 -35.92 3.82
C SER A 2 -1.03 -34.55 3.68
N THR A 3 -0.88 -33.83 4.79
CA THR A 3 -0.05 -32.62 4.89
C THR A 3 1.41 -33.05 4.75
N ARG A 4 1.94 -33.04 3.52
CA ARG A 4 3.38 -33.21 3.31
C ARG A 4 4.10 -32.00 3.91
N PRO A 5 5.22 -32.17 4.61
CA PRO A 5 6.00 -31.05 5.12
C PRO A 5 6.41 -30.17 3.93
N VAL A 6 6.01 -28.90 3.98
CA VAL A 6 6.41 -27.90 2.98
C VAL A 6 7.93 -27.79 3.04
N GLY A 7 8.62 -28.18 1.97
CA GLY A 7 10.07 -28.02 1.89
C GLY A 7 10.45 -26.56 2.12
N THR A 8 11.59 -26.31 2.77
CA THR A 8 12.04 -24.94 3.14
C THR A 8 12.02 -23.95 1.97
N ARG A 9 12.29 -24.42 0.75
CA ARG A 9 12.17 -23.64 -0.49
C ARG A 9 10.72 -23.24 -0.79
N GLN A 10 9.77 -24.16 -0.67
CA GLN A 10 8.36 -23.90 -0.94
C GLN A 10 7.76 -22.97 0.13
N ALA A 11 8.11 -23.16 1.40
CA ALA A 11 7.72 -22.23 2.46
C ALA A 11 8.19 -20.80 2.18
N ARG A 12 9.44 -20.63 1.70
CA ARG A 12 9.98 -19.33 1.31
C ARG A 12 9.25 -18.70 0.13
N GLU A 13 8.90 -19.48 -0.90
CA GLU A 13 8.11 -18.97 -2.04
C GLU A 13 6.71 -18.52 -1.60
N LEU A 14 6.03 -19.31 -0.75
CA LEU A 14 4.72 -18.94 -0.21
C LEU A 14 4.77 -17.64 0.59
N LEU A 15 5.79 -17.47 1.43
CA LEU A 15 6.02 -16.22 2.15
C LEU A 15 6.28 -15.04 1.20
N ARG A 16 7.11 -15.24 0.17
CA ARG A 16 7.42 -14.18 -0.80
C ARG A 16 6.20 -13.76 -1.62
N VAL A 17 5.34 -14.70 -2.00
CA VAL A 17 4.11 -14.39 -2.73
C VAL A 17 3.09 -13.70 -1.82
N ALA A 18 2.94 -14.15 -0.58
CA ALA A 18 1.98 -13.58 0.36
C ALA A 18 2.37 -12.17 0.83
N PHE A 19 3.64 -11.94 1.11
CA PHE A 19 4.12 -10.67 1.69
C PHE A 19 4.84 -9.77 0.68
N GLY A 20 5.25 -10.29 -0.47
CA GLY A 20 5.97 -9.53 -1.49
C GLY A 20 5.23 -8.27 -1.93
N PRO A 21 3.94 -8.36 -2.33
CA PRO A 21 3.16 -7.19 -2.72
C PRO A 21 3.05 -6.16 -1.58
N SER A 22 2.79 -6.60 -0.36
CA SER A 22 2.68 -5.73 0.82
C SER A 22 4.00 -5.01 1.15
N LEU A 23 5.12 -5.72 1.07
CA LEU A 23 6.45 -5.14 1.29
C LEU A 23 6.77 -4.09 0.23
N VAL A 24 6.51 -4.40 -1.05
CA VAL A 24 6.69 -3.45 -2.15
C VAL A 24 5.81 -2.21 -1.96
N ALA A 25 4.54 -2.39 -1.60
CA ALA A 25 3.64 -1.29 -1.32
C ALA A 25 4.15 -0.40 -0.18
N LEU A 26 4.61 -0.99 0.94
CA LEU A 26 5.19 -0.23 2.06
C LEU A 26 6.45 0.54 1.67
N VAL A 27 7.32 -0.04 0.84
CA VAL A 27 8.53 0.65 0.34
C VAL A 27 8.14 1.85 -0.52
N ILE A 28 7.16 1.69 -1.43
CA ILE A 28 6.67 2.80 -2.27
C ILE A 28 6.04 3.90 -1.40
N ILE A 29 5.17 3.52 -0.46
CA ILE A 29 4.54 4.43 0.51
C ILE A 29 5.61 5.22 1.28
N ALA A 30 6.61 4.53 1.83
CA ALA A 30 7.69 5.16 2.58
C ALA A 30 8.52 6.11 1.71
N ALA A 31 8.90 5.67 0.50
CA ALA A 31 9.66 6.50 -0.44
C ALA A 31 8.91 7.79 -0.80
N VAL A 32 7.60 7.68 -1.08
CA VAL A 32 6.74 8.82 -1.42
C VAL A 32 6.58 9.77 -0.24
N VAL A 33 6.34 9.28 0.99
CA VAL A 33 6.22 10.12 2.19
C VAL A 33 7.54 10.82 2.49
N LEU A 34 8.65 10.08 2.52
CA LEU A 34 9.95 10.67 2.81
C LEU A 34 10.32 11.72 1.77
N LEU A 35 10.07 11.46 0.48
CA LEU A 35 10.26 12.45 -0.58
C LEU A 35 9.43 13.71 -0.34
N GLN A 36 8.14 13.57 -0.03
CA GLN A 36 7.27 14.71 0.27
C GLN A 36 7.76 15.51 1.48
N LEU A 37 8.15 14.83 2.55
CA LEU A 37 8.66 15.47 3.76
C LEU A 37 10.00 16.18 3.52
N VAL A 38 10.89 15.62 2.68
CA VAL A 38 12.15 16.26 2.29
C VAL A 38 11.87 17.51 1.47
N ILE A 39 10.98 17.42 0.47
CA ILE A 39 10.57 18.57 -0.34
C ILE A 39 9.92 19.65 0.53
N ALA A 40 9.13 19.27 1.53
CA ALA A 40 8.50 20.18 2.47
C ALA A 40 9.46 20.71 3.55
N ASN A 41 10.75 20.33 3.53
CA ASN A 41 11.74 20.65 4.56
C ASN A 41 11.24 20.35 5.98
N SER A 42 10.60 19.19 6.14
CA SER A 42 10.00 18.73 7.39
C SER A 42 11.01 18.03 8.30
N ASP A 43 10.82 18.14 9.62
CA ASP A 43 11.63 17.46 10.65
C ASP A 43 11.36 15.94 10.76
N MET A 44 10.59 15.34 9.84
CA MET A 44 10.28 13.89 9.75
C MET A 44 9.51 13.28 10.93
N THR A 45 9.13 14.08 11.93
CA THR A 45 8.41 13.63 13.13
C THR A 45 7.08 12.93 12.81
N GLY A 46 6.39 13.37 11.76
CA GLY A 46 5.15 12.77 11.26
C GLY A 46 5.31 11.56 10.33
N ALA A 47 6.54 11.15 9.99
CA ALA A 47 6.78 10.17 8.91
C ALA A 47 6.09 8.83 9.16
N LEU A 48 6.21 8.26 10.37
CA LEU A 48 5.57 6.99 10.71
C LEU A 48 4.05 7.08 10.70
N GLY A 49 3.49 8.17 11.24
CA GLY A 49 2.05 8.42 11.23
C GLY A 49 1.50 8.57 9.82
N ALA A 50 2.23 9.26 8.94
CA ALA A 50 1.88 9.40 7.53
C ALA A 50 1.96 8.07 6.77
N ILE A 51 3.04 7.29 6.95
CA ILE A 51 3.18 5.96 6.35
C ILE A 51 2.05 5.04 6.80
N ALA A 52 1.76 4.99 8.10
CA ALA A 52 0.67 4.19 8.64
C ALA A 52 -0.69 4.63 8.07
N SER A 53 -0.94 5.94 8.01
CA SER A 53 -2.18 6.49 7.45
C SER A 53 -2.35 6.17 5.96
N MET A 54 -1.28 6.24 5.17
CA MET A 54 -1.32 5.85 3.76
C MET A 54 -1.55 4.34 3.59
N TRP A 55 -0.96 3.49 4.45
CA TRP A 55 -1.23 2.05 4.45
C TRP A 55 -2.71 1.74 4.72
N LEU A 56 -3.28 2.40 5.73
CA LEU A 56 -4.71 2.34 6.03
C LEU A 56 -5.56 2.83 4.86
N GLY A 57 -5.17 3.94 4.23
CA GLY A 57 -5.83 4.49 3.05
C GLY A 57 -5.84 3.53 1.87
N VAL A 58 -4.73 2.84 1.58
CA VAL A 58 -4.68 1.80 0.54
C VAL A 58 -5.67 0.67 0.83
N HIS A 59 -5.82 0.30 2.10
CA HIS A 59 -6.79 -0.71 2.56
C HIS A 59 -8.20 -0.16 2.75
N GLN A 60 -8.47 1.09 2.32
CA GLN A 60 -9.76 1.75 2.44
C GLN A 60 -10.28 1.83 3.89
N VAL A 61 -9.38 1.79 4.87
CA VAL A 61 -9.72 2.04 6.26
C VAL A 61 -9.93 3.55 6.44
N PRO A 62 -11.07 4.00 7.00
CA PRO A 62 -11.32 5.43 7.17
C PRO A 62 -10.24 6.10 8.01
N VAL A 63 -9.64 7.16 7.46
CA VAL A 63 -8.68 8.02 8.17
C VAL A 63 -9.35 9.36 8.44
N SER A 64 -9.31 9.79 9.70
CA SER A 64 -9.89 11.06 10.15
C SER A 64 -8.81 12.05 10.58
N ILE A 65 -8.97 13.32 10.19
CA ILE A 65 -8.14 14.44 10.65
C ILE A 65 -9.05 15.38 11.43
N ALA A 66 -8.65 15.71 12.66
CA ALA A 66 -9.43 16.59 13.56
C ALA A 66 -10.92 16.20 13.69
N GLY A 67 -11.21 14.90 13.74
CA GLY A 67 -12.58 14.37 13.85
C GLY A 67 -13.36 14.29 12.54
N SER A 68 -12.83 14.81 11.43
CA SER A 68 -13.44 14.70 10.10
C SER A 68 -12.79 13.60 9.28
N ALA A 69 -13.57 12.63 8.80
CA ALA A 69 -13.08 11.62 7.89
C ALA A 69 -12.67 12.24 6.55
N LEU A 70 -11.55 11.79 5.97
CA LEU A 70 -11.10 12.21 4.64
C LEU A 70 -12.05 11.79 3.50
N GLY A 71 -13.18 11.16 3.82
CA GLY A 71 -14.28 10.87 2.89
C GLY A 71 -13.82 10.03 1.70
N VAL A 72 -14.14 10.50 0.49
CA VAL A 72 -13.80 9.85 -0.79
C VAL A 72 -12.40 10.19 -1.32
N MET A 73 -11.66 11.07 -0.65
CA MET A 73 -10.29 11.45 -1.08
C MET A 73 -9.34 10.25 -1.30
N PRO A 74 -9.36 9.16 -0.50
CA PRO A 74 -8.51 7.99 -0.73
C PRO A 74 -9.01 7.06 -1.85
N LEU A 75 -10.07 7.40 -2.59
CA LEU A 75 -10.59 6.59 -3.71
C LEU A 75 -9.80 6.79 -5.01
N LEU A 76 -9.03 7.88 -5.14
CA LEU A 76 -8.27 8.18 -6.36
C LEU A 76 -7.38 6.99 -6.82
N PRO A 77 -6.60 6.32 -5.95
CA PRO A 77 -5.81 5.15 -6.36
C PRO A 77 -6.68 4.00 -6.89
N VAL A 78 -7.85 3.78 -6.29
CA VAL A 78 -8.80 2.73 -6.73
C VAL A 78 -9.34 3.07 -8.11
N LEU A 79 -9.72 4.33 -8.35
CA LEU A 79 -10.19 4.79 -9.65
C LEU A 79 -9.11 4.65 -10.73
N LEU A 80 -7.86 4.97 -10.41
CA LEU A 80 -6.72 4.77 -11.32
C LEU A 80 -6.48 3.29 -11.64
N MET A 81 -6.61 2.40 -10.65
CA MET A 81 -6.48 0.95 -10.86
C MET A 81 -7.60 0.41 -11.77
N VAL A 82 -8.85 0.81 -11.52
CA VAL A 82 -10.01 0.46 -12.36
C VAL A 82 -9.80 0.95 -13.78
N TYR A 83 -9.42 2.21 -13.96
CA TYR A 83 -9.14 2.78 -15.28
C TYR A 83 -8.01 2.06 -16.01
N GLY A 84 -6.89 1.81 -15.32
CA GLY A 84 -5.75 1.09 -15.89
C GLY A 84 -6.14 -0.30 -16.37
N THR A 85 -6.90 -1.03 -15.55
CA THR A 85 -7.41 -2.37 -15.89
C THR A 85 -8.36 -2.33 -17.08
N ALA A 86 -9.32 -1.39 -17.09
CA ALA A 86 -10.26 -1.24 -18.19
C ALA A 86 -9.55 -0.91 -19.52
N ARG A 87 -8.53 -0.04 -19.48
CA ARG A 87 -7.74 0.32 -20.66
C ARG A 87 -6.88 -0.82 -21.19
N THR A 88 -6.25 -1.61 -20.32
CA THR A 88 -5.45 -2.76 -20.76
C THR A 88 -6.33 -3.87 -21.34
N THR A 89 -7.51 -4.13 -20.76
CA THR A 89 -8.49 -5.08 -21.33
C THR A 89 -9.02 -4.61 -22.68
N ALA A 90 -9.33 -3.32 -22.83
CA ALA A 90 -9.81 -2.78 -24.11
C ALA A 90 -8.75 -2.79 -25.23
N ALA A 91 -7.46 -2.94 -24.87
CA ALA A 91 -6.33 -2.95 -25.80
C ALA A 91 -5.78 -4.37 -26.10
N ALA A 92 -6.32 -5.40 -25.45
CA ALA A 92 -5.94 -6.80 -25.63
C ALA A 92 -6.85 -7.50 -26.66
#